data_AF-A0A4V1UEP4-F1
#
_entry.id   AF-A0A4V1UEP4-F1
#
_cell.length_a   1.000
_cell.length_b   1.000
_cell.length_c   1.000
_cell.angle_alpha   90.00
_cell.angle_beta   90.00
_cell.angle_gamma   90.00
#
_symmetry.space_group_name_H-M   'P 1'
#
loop_
_entity.id
_entity.type
_entity.pdbx_description
1 polymer ?
#
loop_
_entity_poly.entity_id
_entity_poly.type
_entity_poly.pdbx_seq_one_letter_code
_entity_poly.pdbx_strand_id
1 'polypeptide(L)'
;MLSMKKLLPFLFCVLTASFVSAQGTSVPAKPVATQPAPVEILGLKETTHDFGKIPQSRPVTYNFEFKNNGKEPLILENVQASCGCTTPEWSKEPVEAGATSTIKVGYNAAAEGQFS
;
A
#
# COMPACT_ATOMS: atom_id res chain seq x y z
N MET A 1 22.67 -55.48 35.62
CA MET A 1 21.73 -56.55 36.04
C MET A 1 20.32 -55.99 35.95
N LEU A 2 19.56 -56.42 34.95
CA LEU A 2 18.51 -57.46 35.08
C LEU A 2 17.25 -56.83 35.70
N SER A 3 16.33 -56.36 34.86
CA SER A 3 15.16 -57.12 34.38
C SER A 3 14.27 -57.57 35.53
N MET A 4 13.03 -57.09 35.54
CA MET A 4 11.79 -57.84 35.78
C MET A 4 10.63 -56.86 36.02
N LYS A 5 9.38 -57.09 35.63
CA LYS A 5 8.71 -58.09 34.77
C LYS A 5 7.24 -57.63 34.82
N LYS A 6 6.57 -57.50 33.66
CA LYS A 6 5.13 -57.80 33.38
C LYS A 6 4.06 -57.17 34.32
N LEU A 7 2.99 -56.56 33.82
CA LEU A 7 1.80 -57.28 33.33
C LEU A 7 0.83 -56.30 32.62
N LEU A 8 0.65 -56.49 31.29
CA LEU A 8 -0.59 -56.71 30.49
C LEU A 8 -1.97 -56.22 31.03
N PRO A 9 -3.03 -56.07 30.19
CA PRO A 9 -3.24 -55.29 28.94
C PRO A 9 -4.56 -54.45 28.98
N PHE A 10 -4.69 -53.42 28.13
CA PHE A 10 -6.00 -52.91 27.66
C PHE A 10 -5.92 -52.86 26.13
N LEU A 11 -6.35 -53.91 25.44
CA LEU A 11 -7.71 -54.04 24.90
C LEU A 11 -8.10 -52.87 23.97
N PHE A 12 -7.64 -52.98 22.72
CA PHE A 12 -8.46 -52.95 21.50
C PHE A 12 -9.70 -52.04 21.50
N CYS A 13 -9.62 -50.90 20.79
CA CYS A 13 -10.72 -50.38 19.97
C CYS A 13 -10.20 -49.28 19.03
N VAL A 14 -9.82 -49.64 17.81
CA VAL A 14 -10.59 -49.36 16.56
C VAL A 14 -10.36 -47.94 16.03
N LEU A 15 -9.65 -47.92 14.88
CA LEU A 15 -9.63 -46.87 13.87
C LEU A 15 -11.04 -46.31 13.62
N THR A 16 -11.19 -44.99 13.70
CA THR A 16 -12.10 -44.26 12.81
C THR A 16 -11.40 -43.03 12.27
N ALA A 17 -10.89 -43.15 11.04
CA ALA A 17 -10.47 -42.02 10.24
C ALA A 17 -11.72 -41.24 9.81
N SER A 18 -12.00 -40.12 10.48
CA SER A 18 -12.96 -39.14 10.00
C SER A 18 -12.32 -38.33 8.88
N PHE A 19 -12.46 -38.83 7.64
CA PHE A 19 -12.27 -38.02 6.44
C PHE A 19 -13.40 -36.99 6.39
N VAL A 20 -13.11 -35.75 6.81
CA VAL A 20 -13.97 -34.60 6.54
C VAL A 20 -13.74 -34.19 5.08
N SER A 21 -14.71 -34.49 4.22
CA SER A 21 -14.77 -33.96 2.86
C SER A 21 -15.05 -32.45 2.90
N ALA A 22 -14.01 -31.63 2.70
CA ALA A 22 -14.16 -30.23 2.34
C ALA A 22 -14.60 -30.15 0.88
N GLN A 23 -15.92 -30.16 0.64
CA GLN A 23 -16.47 -29.87 -0.67
C GLN A 23 -16.27 -28.38 -0.96
N GLY A 24 -15.32 -28.07 -1.83
CA GLY A 24 -15.12 -26.76 -2.39
C GLY A 24 -16.37 -26.31 -3.14
N THR A 25 -17.04 -25.31 -2.61
CA THR A 25 -18.04 -24.54 -3.35
C THR A 25 -17.30 -23.63 -4.32
N SER A 26 -17.17 -24.09 -5.57
CA SER A 26 -16.88 -23.20 -6.68
C SER A 26 -18.04 -22.22 -6.81
N VAL A 27 -17.86 -21.03 -6.26
CA VAL A 27 -18.72 -19.89 -6.55
C VAL A 27 -18.66 -19.70 -8.07
N PRO A 28 -19.78 -19.80 -8.82
CA PRO A 28 -19.75 -19.51 -10.23
C PRO A 28 -19.38 -18.03 -10.39
N ALA A 29 -18.15 -17.78 -10.85
CA ALA A 29 -17.72 -16.45 -11.24
C ALA A 29 -18.60 -16.01 -12.42
N LYS A 30 -19.56 -15.13 -12.13
CA LYS A 30 -20.23 -14.31 -13.14
C LYS A 30 -19.15 -13.74 -14.07
N PRO A 31 -19.33 -13.73 -15.40
CA PRO A 31 -18.36 -13.14 -16.29
C PRO A 31 -18.16 -11.68 -15.87
N VAL A 32 -17.00 -11.38 -15.30
CA VAL A 32 -16.57 -10.01 -15.09
C VAL A 32 -16.33 -9.48 -16.50
N ALA A 33 -17.33 -8.77 -17.02
CA ALA A 33 -17.15 -7.95 -18.20
C ALA A 33 -15.85 -7.17 -18.00
N THR A 34 -14.93 -7.28 -18.95
CA THR A 34 -13.68 -6.52 -18.98
C THR A 34 -14.02 -5.05 -18.86
N GLN A 35 -13.95 -4.51 -17.65
CA GLN A 35 -13.93 -3.07 -17.45
C GLN A 35 -12.65 -2.57 -18.12
N PRO A 36 -12.72 -1.56 -19.00
CA PRO A 36 -11.53 -0.85 -19.43
C PRO A 36 -10.74 -0.47 -18.18
N ALA A 37 -9.43 -0.78 -18.18
CA ALA A 37 -8.56 -0.39 -17.08
C ALA A 37 -8.74 1.12 -16.82
N PRO A 38 -8.81 1.56 -15.54
CA PRO A 38 -8.90 2.98 -15.24
C PRO A 38 -7.76 3.72 -15.94
N VAL A 39 -8.11 4.73 -16.74
CA VAL A 39 -7.10 5.62 -17.34
C VAL A 39 -6.54 6.46 -16.19
N GLU A 40 -5.25 6.29 -15.89
CA GLU A 40 -4.55 7.09 -14.90
C GLU A 40 -4.39 8.52 -15.44
N ILE A 41 -5.26 9.44 -15.00
CA ILE A 41 -5.29 10.83 -15.48
C ILE A 41 -4.09 11.63 -14.96
N LEU A 42 -3.68 11.39 -13.71
CA LEU A 42 -2.53 12.02 -13.07
C LEU A 42 -1.39 11.02 -13.00
N GLY A 43 -0.39 11.15 -13.87
CA GLY A 43 0.79 10.30 -13.86
C GLY A 43 1.93 10.92 -13.08
N LEU A 44 2.35 10.30 -11.98
CA LEU A 44 3.52 10.73 -11.20
C LEU A 44 4.80 10.14 -11.80
N LYS A 45 5.84 10.97 -11.94
CA LYS A 45 7.17 10.49 -12.37
C LYS A 45 7.81 9.56 -11.35
N GLU A 46 7.56 9.86 -10.07
CA GLU A 46 7.96 9.06 -8.93
C GLU A 46 7.01 9.32 -7.76
N THR A 47 6.91 8.36 -6.86
CA THR A 47 6.01 8.42 -5.70
C THR A 47 6.76 8.53 -4.38
N THR A 48 8.07 8.38 -4.40
CA THR A 48 8.92 8.32 -3.21
C THR A 48 10.18 9.13 -3.43
N HIS A 49 10.55 9.92 -2.43
CA HIS A 49 11.84 10.59 -2.34
C HIS A 49 12.44 10.32 -0.95
N ASP A 50 13.72 9.93 -0.90
CA ASP A 50 14.47 9.76 0.33
C ASP A 50 15.45 10.92 0.49
N PHE A 51 15.23 11.74 1.51
CA PHE A 51 16.12 12.86 1.85
C PHE A 51 17.44 12.39 2.51
N GLY A 52 17.53 11.12 2.90
CA GLY A 52 18.64 10.56 3.65
C GLY A 52 18.80 11.23 5.00
N LYS A 53 20.04 11.62 5.32
CA LYS A 53 20.35 12.33 6.58
C LYS A 53 20.14 13.82 6.39
N ILE A 54 19.16 14.37 7.09
CA ILE A 54 18.91 15.81 7.13
C ILE A 54 19.25 16.38 8.51
N PRO A 55 19.71 17.64 8.61
CA PRO A 55 19.86 18.30 9.89
C PRO A 55 18.49 18.51 10.56
N GLN A 56 18.42 18.31 11.88
CA GLN A 56 17.21 18.58 12.66
C GLN A 56 16.83 20.07 12.56
N SER A 57 15.52 20.35 12.56
CA SER A 57 14.96 21.71 12.50
C SER A 57 15.39 22.54 11.28
N ARG A 58 15.91 21.89 10.22
CA ARG A 58 16.19 22.51 8.93
C ARG A 58 15.24 21.93 7.88
N PRO A 59 14.22 22.71 7.44
CA PRO A 59 13.31 22.25 6.42
C PRO A 59 14.04 21.87 5.14
N VAL A 60 13.63 20.75 4.54
CA VAL A 60 14.05 20.31 3.21
C VAL A 60 12.84 20.27 2.29
N THR A 61 13.06 20.39 0.99
CA THR A 61 11.98 20.41 -0.01
C THR A 61 12.30 19.52 -1.19
N TYR A 62 11.27 18.88 -1.75
CA TYR A 62 11.37 18.11 -2.97
C TYR A 62 10.21 18.44 -3.93
N ASN A 63 10.45 18.44 -5.24
CA ASN A 63 9.41 18.69 -6.23
C ASN A 63 9.03 17.36 -6.90
N PHE A 64 7.84 16.87 -6.60
CA PHE A 64 7.27 15.73 -7.32
C PHE A 64 6.69 16.21 -8.65
N GLU A 65 7.24 15.69 -9.74
CA GLU A 65 6.77 15.96 -11.10
C GLU A 65 5.58 15.05 -11.42
N PHE A 66 4.50 15.65 -11.92
CA PHE A 66 3.34 14.90 -12.41
C PHE A 66 2.91 15.41 -13.78
N LYS A 67 2.29 14.53 -14.56
CA LYS A 67 1.79 14.80 -15.90
C LYS A 67 0.29 14.56 -15.96
N ASN A 68 -0.42 15.45 -16.65
CA ASN A 68 -1.79 15.23 -17.04
C ASN A 68 -1.82 14.28 -18.25
N ASN A 69 -2.14 13.01 -18.03
CA ASN A 69 -2.33 12.00 -19.07
C ASN A 69 -3.77 11.96 -19.61
N GLY A 70 -4.65 12.81 -19.07
CA GLY A 70 -6.02 12.99 -19.53
C GLY A 70 -6.11 13.76 -20.86
N LYS A 71 -7.36 14.01 -21.28
CA LYS A 71 -7.69 14.74 -22.51
C LYS A 71 -8.20 16.17 -22.25
N GLU A 72 -8.44 16.50 -20.98
CA GLU A 72 -8.98 17.78 -20.53
C GLU A 72 -7.99 18.43 -19.55
N PRO A 73 -8.06 19.76 -19.33
CA PRO A 73 -7.24 20.43 -18.32
C PRO A 73 -7.48 19.83 -16.93
N LEU A 74 -6.40 19.59 -16.19
CA LEU A 74 -6.40 19.00 -14.86
C LEU A 74 -6.14 20.08 -13.80
N ILE A 75 -7.04 20.21 -12.83
CA ILE A 75 -6.87 21.09 -11.68
C ILE A 75 -6.68 20.25 -10.42
N LEU A 76 -5.65 20.55 -9.63
CA LEU A 76 -5.45 19.95 -8.32
C LEU A 76 -6.26 20.72 -7.26
N GLU A 77 -7.46 20.23 -6.93
CA GLU A 77 -8.33 20.87 -5.94
C GLU A 77 -7.69 20.89 -4.56
N ASN A 78 -7.26 19.71 -4.08
CA ASN A 78 -6.70 19.52 -2.75
C ASN A 78 -5.48 18.59 -2.78
N VAL A 79 -4.43 18.97 -2.07
CA VAL A 79 -3.24 18.15 -1.81
C VAL A 79 -3.03 18.15 -0.30
N GLN A 80 -3.20 16.99 0.32
CA GLN A 80 -3.19 16.83 1.78
C GLN A 80 -2.02 15.97 2.21
N ALA A 81 -1.26 16.46 3.20
CA ALA A 81 -0.26 15.66 3.90
C ALA A 81 -0.91 14.84 5.02
N SER A 82 -0.39 13.63 5.23
CA SER A 82 -0.81 12.75 6.35
C SER A 82 -0.22 13.17 7.70
N CYS A 83 0.92 13.87 7.70
CA CYS A 83 1.63 14.35 8.89
C CYS A 83 1.73 15.88 8.86
N GLY A 84 1.57 16.53 10.02
CA GLY A 84 1.79 17.98 10.16
C GLY A 84 3.24 18.44 9.95
N CYS A 85 4.18 17.49 9.85
CA CYS A 85 5.58 17.73 9.52
C CYS A 85 5.83 17.95 8.01
N THR A 86 4.83 17.67 7.17
CA THR A 86 4.92 17.78 5.71
C THR A 86 4.01 18.89 5.21
N THR A 87 4.53 19.77 4.35
CA THR A 87 3.79 20.91 3.79
C THR A 87 3.82 20.85 2.26
N PRO A 88 2.69 20.53 1.60
CA PRO A 88 2.58 20.60 0.15
C PRO A 88 2.30 22.03 -0.34
N GLU A 89 2.93 22.41 -1.44
CA GLU A 89 2.74 23.63 -2.21
C GLU A 89 2.54 23.23 -3.69
N TRP A 90 1.49 23.72 -4.33
CA TRP A 90 1.18 23.40 -5.73
C TRP A 90 0.47 24.55 -6.43
N SER A 91 0.53 24.58 -7.77
CA SER A 91 -0.22 25.56 -8.56
C SER A 91 -1.71 25.25 -8.56
N LYS A 92 -2.53 26.30 -8.50
CA LYS A 92 -3.99 26.22 -8.65
C LYS A 92 -4.44 26.45 -10.09
N GLU A 93 -3.49 26.72 -10.98
CA GLU A 93 -3.75 26.87 -12.41
C GLU A 93 -4.05 25.49 -13.04
N PRO A 94 -4.91 25.45 -14.06
CA PRO A 94 -5.14 24.23 -14.84
C PRO A 94 -3.86 23.75 -15.53
N VAL A 95 -3.61 22.44 -15.48
CA VAL A 95 -2.54 21.75 -16.21
C VAL A 95 -3.14 21.15 -17.47
N GLU A 96 -2.79 21.70 -18.63
CA GLU A 96 -3.30 21.23 -19.94
C GLU A 96 -3.03 19.75 -20.21
N ALA A 97 -3.83 19.15 -21.10
CA ALA A 97 -3.65 17.76 -21.50
C ALA A 97 -2.24 17.50 -22.05
N GLY A 98 -1.56 16.49 -21.50
CA GLY A 98 -0.19 16.14 -21.85
C GLY A 98 0.90 17.04 -21.22
N ALA A 99 0.53 18.10 -20.51
CA ALA A 99 1.48 18.97 -19.84
C ALA A 99 1.91 18.40 -18.48
N THR A 100 3.06 18.89 -18.01
CA THR A 100 3.69 18.52 -16.75
C THR A 100 3.64 19.69 -15.78
N SER A 101 3.46 19.40 -14.50
CA SER A 101 3.56 20.36 -13.41
C SER A 101 4.19 19.71 -12.18
N THR A 102 4.34 20.45 -11.09
CA THR A 102 5.04 19.98 -9.89
C THR A 102 4.24 20.25 -8.62
N ILE A 103 4.33 19.32 -7.67
CA ILE A 103 3.94 19.50 -6.28
C ILE A 103 5.22 19.62 -5.46
N LYS A 104 5.48 20.79 -4.91
CA LYS A 104 6.58 21.02 -3.98
C LYS A 104 6.17 20.53 -2.60
N VAL A 105 6.95 19.63 -2.03
CA VAL A 105 6.72 19.04 -0.71
C VAL A 105 7.86 19.46 0.20
N GLY A 106 7.54 20.21 1.25
CA GLY A 106 8.44 20.52 2.34
C GLY A 106 8.32 19.50 3.46
N TYR A 107 9.44 19.12 4.07
CA TYR A 107 9.49 18.32 5.29
C TYR A 107 10.30 19.06 6.36
N ASN A 108 9.73 19.17 7.56
CA ASN A 108 10.36 19.80 8.71
C ASN A 108 10.50 18.81 9.87
N ALA A 109 11.73 18.36 10.11
CA ALA A 109 12.10 17.51 11.26
C ALA A 109 12.28 18.34 12.54
N ALA A 110 11.28 19.14 12.91
CA ALA A 110 11.30 19.97 14.13
C ALA A 110 10.99 19.16 15.38
N ALA A 111 10.13 18.14 15.26
CA ALA A 111 9.79 17.21 16.33
C ALA A 111 10.25 15.79 15.96
N GLU A 112 10.72 15.03 16.94
CA GLU A 112 10.88 13.59 16.80
C GLU A 112 9.48 12.97 16.65
N GLY A 113 9.17 12.44 15.47
CA GLY A 113 7.87 11.84 15.16
C GLY A 113 7.95 10.32 15.16
N GLN A 114 6.97 9.65 15.76
CA GLN A 114 6.74 8.23 15.59
C GLN A 114 6.09 8.04 14.20
N PHE A 115 6.85 7.52 13.24
CA PHE A 115 6.29 7.06 11.97
C PHE A 115 5.50 5.78 12.27
N SER A 116 4.19 5.91 12.46
CA SER A 116 3.27 4.76 12.66
C SER A 116 2.77 4.22 11.34
#